data_AF-A0A7C7AHT0-F1
#
_entry.id   AF-A0A7C7AHT0-F1
#
_cell.length_a   1.000
_cell.length_b   1.000
_cell.length_c   1.000
_cell.angle_alpha   90.00
_cell.angle_beta   90.00
_cell.angle_gamma   90.00
#
_symmetry.space_group_name_H-M   'P 1'
#
loop_
_entity.id
_entity.type
_entity.pdbx_description
1 polymer ?
#
loop_
_entity_poly.entity_id
_entity_poly.type
_entity_poly.pdbx_seq_one_letter_code
_entity_poly.pdbx_strand_id
1 'polypeptide(L)'
;MYGIILGLVLLMFLAYRGYSILWVAPVCALVVGLTGGLEPVEMYKETYMTGLAGYLKSWFPVFMLGAIFGNLMDYTGAAKSIARWLTQKLGPKRAIIGVVVGCGVLTYGGISLFVVVFVMYPLGLELFREANITRKLLPGAIALGSFTFTMTAIPGTPQIQNIIPTSYYGTSPTAAPVMGIVAAVLMFILGVLWLQYRERKYTAAGDVFTEPKNRQGIE
;
A
#
# COMPACT_ATOMS: atom_id res chain seq x y z
N MET A 1 25.52 7.59 -16.41
CA MET A 1 24.36 6.68 -16.59
C MET A 1 24.54 5.36 -15.85
N TYR A 2 25.68 4.66 -15.99
CA TYR A 2 25.96 3.41 -15.26
C TYR A 2 25.90 3.54 -13.73
N GLY A 3 26.37 4.65 -13.18
CA GLY A 3 26.29 4.96 -11.75
C GLY A 3 24.89 4.95 -11.17
N ILE A 4 23.93 5.53 -11.89
CA ILE A 4 22.52 5.58 -11.52
C ILE A 4 21.92 4.17 -11.49
N ILE A 5 22.21 3.36 -12.52
CA ILE A 5 21.74 1.97 -12.60
C ILE A 5 22.32 1.16 -11.43
N LEU A 6 23.62 1.30 -11.16
CA LEU A 6 24.29 0.62 -10.05
C LEU A 6 23.69 1.01 -8.70
N GLY A 7 23.52 2.32 -8.47
CA GLY A 7 22.91 2.85 -7.24
C GLY A 7 21.48 2.37 -7.05
N LEU A 8 20.68 2.31 -8.12
CA LEU A 8 19.31 1.80 -8.07
C LEU A 8 19.27 0.30 -7.75
N VAL A 9 20.09 -0.51 -8.42
CA VAL A 9 20.18 -1.96 -8.15
C VAL A 9 20.64 -2.21 -6.72
N LEU A 10 21.63 -1.45 -6.23
CA LEU A 10 22.10 -1.53 -4.85
C LEU A 10 20.99 -1.16 -3.85
N LEU A 11 20.25 -0.08 -4.10
CA LEU A 11 19.13 0.36 -3.27
C LEU A 11 18.06 -0.72 -3.19
N MET A 12 17.67 -1.29 -4.33
CA MET A 12 16.68 -2.38 -4.38
C MET A 12 17.19 -3.59 -3.60
N PHE A 13 18.43 -4.02 -3.83
CA PHE A 13 19.02 -5.18 -3.16
C PHE A 13 19.05 -5.02 -1.63
N LEU A 14 19.50 -3.86 -1.14
CA LEU A 14 19.56 -3.58 0.30
C LEU A 14 18.16 -3.42 0.92
N ALA A 15 17.22 -2.80 0.22
CA ALA A 15 15.83 -2.69 0.67
C ALA A 15 15.16 -4.07 0.80
N TYR A 16 15.37 -4.98 -0.16
CA TYR A 16 14.85 -6.36 -0.08
C TYR A 16 15.47 -7.18 1.04
N ARG A 17 16.70 -6.86 1.46
CA ARG A 17 17.37 -7.45 2.64
C ARG A 17 16.85 -6.90 3.98
N GLY A 18 15.93 -5.93 3.96
CA GLY A 18 15.33 -5.35 5.16
C GLY A 18 16.17 -4.27 5.83
N TYR A 19 17.21 -3.76 5.17
CA TYR A 19 17.98 -2.64 5.70
C TYR A 19 17.16 -1.34 5.66
N SER A 20 17.35 -0.48 6.67
CA SER A 20 16.65 0.80 6.75
C SER A 20 17.03 1.72 5.60
N ILE A 21 16.01 2.19 4.87
CA ILE A 21 16.17 3.13 3.75
C ILE A 21 16.86 4.43 4.21
N LEU A 22 16.74 4.80 5.49
CA LEU A 22 17.32 6.04 6.04
C LEU A 22 18.84 6.15 5.83
N TRP A 23 19.59 5.05 5.99
CA TRP A 23 21.04 5.05 5.77
C TRP A 23 21.42 4.44 4.42
N VAL A 24 20.58 3.57 3.85
CA VAL A 24 20.81 3.02 2.51
C VAL A 24 20.75 4.12 1.45
N ALA A 25 19.81 5.06 1.55
CA ALA A 25 19.65 6.15 0.61
C ALA A 25 20.92 7.01 0.42
N PRO A 26 21.58 7.52 1.48
CA PRO A 26 22.82 8.27 1.32
C PRO A 26 23.97 7.41 0.80
N VAL A 27 24.06 6.13 1.18
CA VAL A 27 25.09 5.22 0.63
C VAL A 27 24.91 5.02 -0.88
N CYS A 28 23.68 4.81 -1.34
CA CYS A 28 23.41 4.69 -2.77
C CYS A 28 23.66 6.00 -3.51
N ALA A 29 23.33 7.16 -2.91
CA ALA A 29 23.67 8.47 -3.46
C ALA A 29 25.19 8.64 -3.58
N LEU A 30 25.97 8.20 -2.59
CA LEU A 30 27.44 8.17 -2.63
C LEU A 30 27.97 7.38 -3.82
N VAL A 31 27.43 6.18 -4.06
CA VAL A 31 27.80 5.34 -5.21
C VAL A 31 27.50 6.04 -6.54
N VAL A 32 26.35 6.70 -6.66
CA VAL A 32 25.97 7.44 -7.87
C VAL A 32 26.89 8.64 -8.09
N GLY A 33 27.18 9.42 -7.06
CA GLY A 33 28.03 10.61 -7.21
C GLY A 33 29.49 10.26 -7.48
N LEU A 34 30.04 9.24 -6.80
CA LEU A 34 31.41 8.75 -7.04
C LEU A 34 31.61 8.28 -8.49
N THR A 35 30.65 7.49 -9.00
CA THR A 35 30.68 7.03 -10.39
C THR A 35 30.35 8.13 -11.41
N GLY A 36 29.83 9.27 -10.95
CA GLY A 36 29.60 10.48 -11.73
C GLY A 36 30.75 11.49 -11.68
N GLY A 37 31.83 11.21 -10.93
CA GLY A 37 32.98 12.11 -10.77
C GLY A 37 32.76 13.28 -9.81
N LEU A 38 31.74 13.21 -8.94
CA LEU A 38 31.49 14.21 -7.91
C LEU A 38 32.33 13.95 -6.65
N GLU A 39 32.72 15.03 -5.97
CA GLU A 39 33.37 14.93 -4.66
C GLU A 39 32.37 14.41 -3.61
N PRO A 40 32.72 13.36 -2.82
CA PRO A 40 31.79 12.71 -1.90
C PRO A 40 31.15 13.61 -0.85
N VAL A 41 31.93 14.51 -0.24
CA VAL A 41 31.45 15.37 0.85
C VAL A 41 30.51 16.44 0.30
N GLU A 42 30.88 17.08 -0.79
CA GLU A 42 30.08 18.08 -1.48
C GLU A 42 28.78 17.48 -2.01
N MET A 43 28.82 16.31 -2.66
CA MET A 43 27.59 15.66 -3.13
C MET A 43 26.65 15.27 -1.98
N TYR A 44 27.19 14.81 -0.85
CA TYR A 44 26.37 14.54 0.33
C TYR A 44 25.71 15.83 0.88
N LYS A 45 26.49 16.90 1.07
CA LYS A 45 26.01 18.16 1.67
C LYS A 45 25.11 18.98 0.75
N GLU A 46 25.50 19.12 -0.52
CA GLU A 46 24.86 20.04 -1.45
C GLU A 46 23.79 19.36 -2.31
N THR A 47 24.03 18.13 -2.78
CA THR A 47 23.06 17.45 -3.65
C THR A 47 22.06 16.63 -2.85
N TYR A 48 22.54 15.67 -2.05
CA TYR A 48 21.67 14.75 -1.32
C TYR A 48 20.89 15.48 -0.21
N MET A 49 21.58 16.22 0.67
CA MET A 49 20.93 16.88 1.80
C MET A 49 20.00 18.01 1.37
N THR A 50 20.32 18.78 0.33
CA THR A 50 19.39 19.77 -0.23
C THR A 50 18.14 19.10 -0.81
N GLY A 51 18.30 18.01 -1.54
CA GLY A 51 17.16 17.23 -2.06
C GLY A 51 16.29 16.64 -0.95
N LEU A 52 16.91 16.06 0.08
CA LEU A 52 16.23 15.52 1.25
C LEU A 52 15.49 16.62 2.03
N ALA A 53 16.15 17.75 2.31
CA ALA A 53 15.56 18.87 3.03
C ALA A 53 14.39 19.48 2.25
N GLY A 54 14.54 19.65 0.92
CA GLY A 54 13.47 20.10 0.04
C GLY A 54 12.28 19.15 0.04
N TYR A 55 12.52 17.84 0.01
CA TYR A 55 11.48 16.83 0.10
C TYR A 55 10.73 16.91 1.44
N LEU A 56 11.46 16.94 2.56
CA LEU A 56 10.85 17.07 3.89
C LEU A 56 10.06 18.36 4.01
N LYS A 57 10.61 19.50 3.60
CA LYS A 57 9.92 20.79 3.64
C LYS A 57 8.59 20.77 2.90
N SER A 58 8.59 20.20 1.69
CA SER A 58 7.40 20.20 0.83
C SER A 58 6.34 19.19 1.27
N TRP A 59 6.76 18.01 1.72
CA TRP A 59 5.85 16.88 1.88
C TRP A 59 5.54 16.51 3.34
N PHE A 60 6.43 16.84 4.28
CA PHE A 60 6.27 16.45 5.68
C PHE A 60 4.95 16.91 6.30
N PRO A 61 4.46 18.16 6.11
CA PRO A 61 3.20 18.58 6.73
C PRO A 61 2.00 17.73 6.28
N VAL A 62 1.88 17.49 4.97
CA VAL A 62 0.79 16.69 4.40
C VAL A 62 0.88 15.25 4.89
N PHE A 63 2.09 14.67 4.92
CA PHE A 63 2.29 13.30 5.42
C PHE A 63 2.04 13.16 6.90
N MET A 64 2.49 14.11 7.72
CA MET A 64 2.27 14.12 9.16
C MET A 64 0.78 14.18 9.48
N LEU A 65 0.04 15.11 8.85
CA LEU A 65 -1.41 15.23 9.05
C LEU A 65 -2.15 13.98 8.57
N GLY A 66 -1.79 13.44 7.40
CA GLY A 66 -2.35 12.18 6.90
C GLY A 66 -2.07 10.99 7.82
N ALA A 67 -0.86 10.90 8.37
CA ALA A 67 -0.48 9.86 9.32
C ALA A 67 -1.24 9.99 10.66
N ILE A 68 -1.37 11.21 11.19
CA ILE A 68 -2.17 11.48 12.40
C ILE A 68 -3.62 11.11 12.18
N PHE A 69 -4.22 11.52 11.05
CA PHE A 69 -5.59 11.18 10.71
C PHE A 69 -5.79 9.66 10.60
N GLY A 70 -4.91 8.97 9.87
CA GLY A 70 -4.96 7.51 9.73
C GLY A 70 -4.82 6.78 11.07
N ASN A 71 -3.95 7.29 11.96
CA ASN A 71 -3.78 6.75 13.31
C ASN A 71 -5.00 7.04 14.19
N LEU A 72 -5.58 8.24 14.13
CA LEU A 72 -6.78 8.58 14.90
C LEU A 72 -7.98 7.70 14.51
N MET A 73 -8.16 7.44 13.20
CA MET A 73 -9.20 6.55 12.69
C MET A 73 -9.05 5.10 13.18
N ASP A 74 -7.80 4.65 13.35
CA ASP A 74 -7.49 3.34 13.91
C ASP A 74 -7.72 3.31 15.43
N TYR A 75 -7.14 4.27 16.15
CA TYR A 75 -7.21 4.40 17.61
C TYR A 75 -8.65 4.53 18.12
N THR A 76 -9.50 5.30 17.42
CA THR A 76 -10.92 5.45 17.77
C THR A 76 -11.76 4.21 17.45
N GLY A 77 -11.22 3.24 16.71
CA GLY A 77 -11.97 2.08 16.21
C GLY A 77 -12.94 2.42 15.07
N ALA A 78 -12.93 3.65 14.56
CA ALA A 78 -13.77 4.06 13.43
C ALA A 78 -13.48 3.22 12.18
N ALA A 79 -12.20 2.94 11.90
CA ALA A 79 -11.77 2.06 10.81
C ALA A 79 -12.39 0.65 10.94
N LYS A 80 -12.36 0.07 12.14
CA LYS A 80 -12.93 -1.25 12.44
C LYS A 80 -14.46 -1.26 12.29
N SER A 81 -15.13 -0.19 12.72
CA SER A 81 -16.59 -0.03 12.58
C SER A 81 -17.03 0.03 11.11
N ILE A 82 -16.36 0.86 10.30
CA ILE A 82 -16.63 0.99 8.85
C ILE A 82 -16.40 -0.35 8.16
N ALA A 83 -15.28 -1.00 8.44
CA ALA A 83 -14.96 -2.30 7.86
C ALA A 83 -16.00 -3.35 8.21
N ARG A 84 -16.38 -3.48 9.49
CA ARG A 84 -17.43 -4.42 9.93
C ARG A 84 -18.77 -4.16 9.26
N TRP A 85 -19.19 -2.90 9.18
CA TRP A 85 -20.45 -2.54 8.53
C TRP A 85 -20.45 -2.92 7.04
N LEU A 86 -19.35 -2.62 6.34
CA LEU A 86 -19.24 -2.89 4.92
C LEU A 86 -19.23 -4.40 4.63
N THR A 87 -18.53 -5.17 5.45
CA THR A 87 -18.41 -6.63 5.28
C THR A 87 -19.71 -7.36 5.62
N GLN A 88 -20.44 -6.90 6.65
CA GLN A 88 -21.78 -7.42 6.96
C GLN A 88 -22.78 -7.16 5.84
N LYS A 89 -22.72 -5.99 5.19
CA LYS A 89 -23.61 -5.67 4.05
C LYS A 89 -23.36 -6.52 2.81
N LEU A 90 -22.10 -6.87 2.53
CA LEU A 90 -21.73 -7.61 1.32
C LEU A 90 -21.99 -9.13 1.43
N GLY A 91 -22.10 -9.63 2.66
CA GLY A 91 -22.43 -11.02 2.98
C GLY A 91 -21.30 -12.02 2.74
N PRO A 92 -21.38 -13.23 3.32
CA PRO A 92 -20.31 -14.23 3.30
C PRO A 92 -20.01 -14.75 1.89
N LYS A 93 -21.02 -14.81 1.00
CA LYS A 93 -20.84 -15.24 -0.41
C LYS A 93 -19.90 -14.36 -1.23
N ARG A 94 -19.51 -13.19 -0.73
CA ARG A 94 -18.64 -12.23 -1.41
C ARG A 94 -17.44 -11.82 -0.54
N ALA A 95 -16.91 -12.72 0.29
CA ALA A 95 -15.83 -12.44 1.24
C ALA A 95 -14.60 -11.75 0.60
N ILE A 96 -14.12 -12.23 -0.57
CA ILE A 96 -12.99 -11.60 -1.29
C ILE A 96 -13.31 -10.14 -1.65
N ILE A 97 -14.47 -9.90 -2.26
CA ILE A 97 -14.90 -8.55 -2.65
C ILE A 97 -15.11 -7.68 -1.40
N GLY A 98 -15.67 -8.25 -0.33
CA GLY A 98 -15.84 -7.58 0.96
C GLY A 98 -14.52 -7.04 1.51
N VAL A 99 -13.47 -7.86 1.49
CA VAL A 99 -12.14 -7.44 1.92
C VAL A 99 -11.56 -6.38 0.97
N VAL A 100 -11.63 -6.58 -0.35
CA VAL A 100 -11.07 -5.64 -1.33
C VAL A 100 -11.74 -4.27 -1.23
N VAL A 101 -13.07 -4.22 -1.18
CA VAL A 101 -13.83 -2.97 -1.06
C VAL A 101 -13.64 -2.35 0.32
N GLY A 102 -13.58 -3.14 1.39
CA GLY A 102 -13.27 -2.66 2.74
C GLY A 102 -11.93 -1.94 2.79
N CYS A 103 -10.88 -2.61 2.28
CA CYS A 103 -9.55 -2.02 2.14
C CYS A 103 -9.58 -0.75 1.26
N GLY A 104 -10.32 -0.79 0.16
CA GLY A 104 -10.45 0.34 -0.75
C GLY A 104 -11.09 1.57 -0.07
N VAL A 105 -12.20 1.38 0.64
CA VAL A 105 -12.88 2.48 1.35
C VAL A 105 -11.99 3.06 2.44
N LEU A 106 -11.30 2.23 3.22
CA LEU A 106 -10.40 2.69 4.29
C LEU A 106 -9.20 3.47 3.72
N THR A 107 -8.56 2.95 2.67
CA THR A 107 -7.40 3.60 2.04
C THR A 107 -7.79 4.87 1.32
N TYR A 108 -8.90 4.88 0.59
CA TYR A 108 -9.42 6.11 -0.02
C TYR A 108 -9.81 7.14 1.06
N GLY A 109 -10.34 6.67 2.19
CA GLY A 109 -10.66 7.49 3.35
C GLY A 109 -9.45 8.12 4.04
N GLY A 110 -8.22 7.82 3.63
CA GLY A 110 -7.00 8.41 4.18
C GLY A 110 -6.29 7.56 5.24
N ILE A 111 -6.75 6.33 5.47
CA ILE A 111 -6.03 5.40 6.33
C ILE A 111 -4.77 4.91 5.60
N SER A 112 -3.67 4.85 6.33
CA SER A 112 -2.38 4.39 5.81
C SER A 112 -2.49 2.96 5.26
N LEU A 113 -1.95 2.77 4.05
CA LEU A 113 -1.85 1.49 3.36
C LEU A 113 -1.23 0.40 4.25
N PHE A 114 -0.29 0.79 5.12
CA PHE A 114 0.39 -0.11 6.06
C PHE A 114 -0.47 -0.48 7.27
N VAL A 115 -1.33 0.44 7.73
CA VAL A 115 -2.22 0.24 8.89
C VAL A 115 -3.45 -0.59 8.52
N VAL A 116 -3.96 -0.42 7.29
CA VAL A 116 -5.15 -1.16 6.83
C VAL A 116 -4.98 -2.67 6.95
N VAL A 117 -3.76 -3.21 6.80
CA VAL A 117 -3.49 -4.64 6.97
C VAL A 117 -3.89 -5.12 8.37
N PHE A 118 -3.55 -4.37 9.42
CA PHE A 118 -3.87 -4.75 10.81
C PHE A 118 -5.36 -4.66 11.12
N VAL A 119 -6.05 -3.69 10.53
CA VAL A 119 -7.51 -3.52 10.69
C VAL A 119 -8.27 -4.62 9.93
N MET A 120 -7.86 -4.88 8.70
CA MET A 120 -8.60 -5.74 7.78
C MET A 120 -8.25 -7.22 7.91
N TYR A 121 -7.07 -7.57 8.41
CA TYR A 121 -6.69 -8.97 8.60
C TYR A 121 -7.65 -9.75 9.52
N PRO A 122 -7.96 -9.32 10.76
CA PRO A 122 -8.87 -10.07 11.62
C PRO A 122 -10.29 -10.13 11.05
N LEU A 123 -10.79 -9.02 10.48
CA LEU A 123 -12.12 -8.98 9.88
C LEU A 123 -12.23 -9.85 8.63
N GLY A 124 -11.23 -9.80 7.76
CA GLY A 124 -11.15 -10.62 6.57
C GLY A 124 -10.98 -12.10 6.88
N LEU A 125 -10.25 -12.43 7.95
CA LEU A 125 -10.10 -13.81 8.41
C LEU A 125 -11.45 -14.40 8.85
N GLU A 126 -12.26 -13.65 9.59
CA GLU A 126 -13.63 -14.07 9.96
C GLU A 126 -14.51 -14.28 8.72
N LEU A 127 -14.47 -13.37 7.75
CA LEU A 127 -15.25 -13.53 6.50
C LEU A 127 -14.81 -14.73 5.68
N PHE A 128 -13.49 -14.97 5.58
CA PHE A 128 -12.96 -16.12 4.87
C PHE A 128 -13.30 -17.43 5.59
N ARG A 129 -13.37 -17.40 6.93
CA ARG A 129 -13.87 -18.53 7.73
C ARG A 129 -15.33 -18.82 7.43
N GLU A 130 -16.20 -17.82 7.49
CA GLU A 130 -17.64 -17.97 7.20
C GLU A 130 -17.90 -18.43 5.75
N ALA A 131 -17.09 -17.94 4.80
CA ALA A 131 -17.17 -18.32 3.39
C ALA A 131 -16.47 -19.64 3.06
N ASN A 132 -15.78 -20.26 4.02
CA ASN A 132 -14.93 -21.44 3.86
C ASN A 132 -13.87 -21.30 2.74
N ILE A 133 -13.29 -20.11 2.59
CA ILE A 133 -12.25 -19.79 1.59
C ILE A 133 -10.86 -19.93 2.22
N THR A 134 -9.88 -20.47 1.48
CA THR A 134 -8.50 -20.55 1.97
C THR A 134 -7.93 -19.18 2.36
N ARG A 135 -7.41 -19.09 3.58
CA ARG A 135 -6.77 -17.86 4.11
C ARG A 135 -5.53 -17.43 3.32
N LYS A 136 -4.97 -18.30 2.47
CA LYS A 136 -3.83 -17.99 1.59
C LYS A 136 -4.13 -16.84 0.62
N LEU A 137 -5.41 -16.61 0.30
CA LEU A 137 -5.86 -15.53 -0.57
C LEU A 137 -6.07 -14.20 0.15
N LEU A 138 -6.15 -14.19 1.49
CA LEU A 138 -6.44 -13.00 2.27
C LEU A 138 -5.37 -11.89 2.10
N PRO A 139 -4.05 -12.17 2.15
CA PRO A 139 -3.05 -11.15 1.88
C PRO A 139 -3.18 -10.54 0.48
N GLY A 140 -3.53 -11.35 -0.52
CA GLY A 140 -3.77 -10.89 -1.88
C GLY A 140 -5.01 -9.99 -2.00
N ALA A 141 -6.09 -10.32 -1.29
CA ALA A 141 -7.30 -9.50 -1.25
C ALA A 141 -7.07 -8.14 -0.57
N ILE A 142 -6.34 -8.13 0.55
CA ILE A 142 -5.94 -6.88 1.22
C ILE A 142 -5.03 -6.07 0.29
N ALA A 143 -4.04 -6.72 -0.33
CA ALA A 143 -3.11 -6.03 -1.22
C ALA A 143 -3.79 -5.44 -2.44
N LEU A 144 -4.74 -6.16 -3.04
CA LEU A 144 -5.55 -5.62 -4.13
C LEU A 144 -6.33 -4.39 -3.69
N GLY A 145 -7.03 -4.43 -2.55
CA GLY A 145 -7.83 -3.31 -2.10
C GLY A 145 -7.04 -2.11 -1.59
N SER A 146 -5.83 -2.31 -1.07
CA SER A 146 -5.00 -1.25 -0.51
C SER A 146 -3.91 -0.75 -1.46
N PHE A 147 -3.10 -1.64 -2.04
CA PHE A 147 -1.87 -1.27 -2.77
C PHE A 147 -2.06 -1.16 -4.30
N THR A 148 -3.29 -0.98 -4.80
CA THR A 148 -3.55 -0.86 -6.24
C THR A 148 -4.37 0.38 -6.60
N PHE A 149 -5.65 0.24 -6.92
CA PHE A 149 -6.49 1.29 -7.49
C PHE A 149 -6.66 2.50 -6.56
N THR A 150 -6.77 2.30 -5.26
CA THR A 150 -6.81 3.39 -4.27
C THR A 150 -5.46 4.00 -3.97
N MET A 151 -4.35 3.29 -4.21
CA MET A 151 -3.01 3.83 -3.99
C MET A 151 -2.65 4.86 -5.06
N THR A 152 -3.08 4.67 -6.31
CA THR A 152 -2.56 5.45 -7.44
C THR A 152 -3.57 5.93 -8.48
N ALA A 153 -4.74 5.30 -8.63
CA ALA A 153 -5.60 5.55 -9.79
C ALA A 153 -6.91 6.29 -9.48
N ILE A 154 -7.52 6.04 -8.32
CA ILE A 154 -8.74 6.75 -7.95
C ILE A 154 -8.41 8.24 -7.76
N PRO A 155 -9.07 9.15 -8.50
CA PRO A 155 -8.84 10.58 -8.38
C PRO A 155 -9.07 11.08 -6.95
N GLY A 156 -8.18 11.92 -6.45
CA GLY A 156 -8.29 12.52 -5.12
C GLY A 156 -7.84 11.63 -3.97
N THR A 157 -7.31 10.43 -4.24
CA THR A 157 -6.76 9.59 -3.17
C THR A 157 -5.62 10.30 -2.43
N PRO A 158 -5.63 10.35 -1.09
CA PRO A 158 -4.62 11.06 -0.29
C PRO A 158 -3.31 10.27 -0.13
N GLN A 159 -3.15 9.16 -0.85
CA GLN A 159 -2.00 8.27 -0.69
C GLN A 159 -0.72 8.88 -1.25
N ILE A 160 0.39 8.63 -0.54
CA ILE A 160 1.72 9.20 -0.83
C ILE A 160 2.11 8.98 -2.30
N GLN A 161 1.81 7.79 -2.82
CA GLN A 161 2.13 7.37 -4.18
C GLN A 161 1.34 8.14 -5.25
N ASN A 162 0.16 8.67 -4.92
CA ASN A 162 -0.64 9.52 -5.81
C ASN A 162 -0.27 11.00 -5.67
N ILE A 163 -0.01 11.46 -4.45
CA ILE A 163 0.22 12.89 -4.19
C ILE A 163 1.62 13.32 -4.67
N ILE A 164 2.69 12.55 -4.42
CA ILE A 164 4.07 12.96 -4.78
C ILE A 164 4.20 13.32 -6.28
N PRO A 165 3.74 12.47 -7.23
CA PRO A 165 3.88 12.77 -8.65
C PRO A 165 3.22 14.07 -9.11
N THR A 166 2.18 14.55 -8.42
CA THR A 166 1.43 15.76 -8.85
C THR A 166 2.33 16.99 -8.95
N SER A 167 3.28 17.17 -8.03
CA SER A 167 4.22 18.29 -8.06
C SER A 167 5.26 18.20 -9.18
N TYR A 168 5.61 16.99 -9.62
CA TYR A 168 6.57 16.78 -10.71
C TYR A 168 5.92 16.96 -12.09
N TYR A 169 4.65 16.55 -12.21
CA TYR A 169 3.92 16.65 -13.48
C TYR A 169 3.07 17.93 -13.60
N GLY A 170 3.05 18.80 -12.58
CA GLY A 170 2.26 20.02 -12.59
C GLY A 170 0.74 19.76 -12.60
N THR A 171 0.31 18.66 -11.99
CA THR A 171 -1.10 18.24 -11.94
C THR A 171 -1.71 18.45 -10.55
N SER A 172 -3.02 18.27 -10.43
CA SER A 172 -3.72 18.21 -9.14
C SER A 172 -3.98 16.75 -8.72
N PRO A 173 -4.26 16.47 -7.43
CA PRO A 173 -4.62 15.13 -6.97
C PRO A 173 -5.83 14.50 -7.66
N THR A 174 -6.68 15.33 -8.27
CA THR A 174 -7.90 14.94 -9.00
C THR A 174 -7.75 15.03 -10.51
N ALA A 175 -6.53 15.28 -11.02
CA ALA A 175 -6.27 15.41 -12.44
C ALA A 175 -6.60 14.12 -13.22
N ALA A 176 -6.97 14.29 -14.50
CA ALA A 176 -7.32 13.21 -15.42
C ALA A 176 -8.35 12.18 -14.86
N PRO A 177 -9.53 12.64 -14.36
CA PRO A 177 -10.45 11.78 -13.63
C PRO A 177 -10.99 10.61 -14.47
N VAL A 178 -11.21 10.81 -15.77
CA VAL A 178 -11.67 9.75 -16.67
C VAL A 178 -10.64 8.62 -16.77
N MET A 179 -9.37 8.96 -17.00
CA MET A 179 -8.30 7.95 -17.08
C MET A 179 -8.10 7.23 -15.74
N GLY A 180 -8.12 7.98 -14.63
CA GLY A 180 -8.00 7.43 -13.29
C GLY A 180 -9.12 6.45 -12.95
N ILE A 181 -10.38 6.81 -13.22
CA ILE A 181 -11.54 5.94 -13.01
C ILE A 181 -11.45 4.68 -13.86
N VAL A 182 -11.12 4.79 -15.15
CA VAL A 182 -10.97 3.63 -16.05
C VAL A 182 -9.87 2.69 -15.54
N ALA A 183 -8.70 3.23 -15.18
CA ALA A 183 -7.62 2.42 -14.64
C ALA A 183 -8.00 1.76 -13.31
N ALA A 184 -8.68 2.47 -12.41
CA ALA A 184 -9.16 1.95 -11.14
C ALA A 184 -10.16 0.80 -11.33
N VAL A 185 -11.13 0.97 -12.23
CA VAL A 185 -12.12 -0.06 -12.58
C VAL A 185 -11.44 -1.29 -13.17
N LEU A 186 -10.49 -1.12 -14.10
CA LEU A 186 -9.75 -2.23 -14.68
C LEU A 186 -8.93 -2.99 -13.63
N MET A 187 -8.17 -2.29 -12.79
CA MET A 187 -7.40 -2.91 -11.71
C MET A 187 -8.30 -3.66 -10.73
N PHE A 188 -9.42 -3.07 -10.34
CA PHE A 188 -10.40 -3.70 -9.46
C PHE A 188 -11.00 -4.97 -10.09
N ILE A 189 -11.53 -4.87 -11.32
CA ILE A 189 -12.19 -5.99 -12.00
C ILE A 189 -11.19 -7.11 -12.26
N LEU A 190 -10.06 -6.82 -12.88
CA LEU A 190 -9.07 -7.84 -13.23
C LEU A 190 -8.48 -8.52 -11.99
N GLY A 191 -8.20 -7.74 -10.94
CA GLY A 191 -7.73 -8.28 -9.67
C GLY A 191 -8.76 -9.18 -8.98
N VAL A 192 -10.02 -8.76 -8.92
CA VAL A 192 -11.10 -9.56 -8.32
C VAL A 192 -11.33 -10.84 -9.12
N LEU A 193 -11.37 -10.76 -10.45
CA LEU A 193 -11.52 -11.93 -11.33
C LEU A 193 -10.37 -12.92 -11.12
N TRP A 194 -9.14 -12.42 -10.98
CA TRP A 194 -7.98 -13.27 -10.71
C TRP A 194 -8.09 -13.95 -9.34
N LEU A 195 -8.46 -13.22 -8.28
CA LEU A 195 -8.64 -13.79 -6.95
C LEU A 195 -9.77 -14.83 -6.91
N GLN A 196 -10.89 -14.57 -7.59
CA GLN A 196 -12.00 -15.52 -7.72
C GLN A 196 -11.61 -16.76 -8.52
N TYR A 197 -10.81 -16.61 -9.59
CA TYR A 197 -10.25 -17.74 -10.31
C TYR A 197 -9.37 -18.61 -9.41
N ARG A 198 -8.49 -17.98 -8.60
CA ARG A 198 -7.64 -18.69 -7.64
C ARG A 198 -8.45 -19.37 -6.54
N GLU A 199 -9.48 -18.71 -6.02
CA GLU A 199 -10.42 -19.27 -5.05
C GLU A 199 -11.04 -20.56 -5.59
N ARG A 200 -11.66 -20.52 -6.78
CA ARG A 200 -12.27 -21.70 -7.41
C ARG A 200 -11.27 -22.85 -7.56
N LYS A 201 -10.02 -22.54 -7.92
CA LYS A 201 -8.96 -23.55 -8.06
C LYS A 201 -8.57 -24.19 -6.72
N TYR A 202 -8.46 -23.41 -5.65
CA TYR A 202 -8.17 -23.92 -4.31
C TYR A 202 -9.33 -24.74 -3.76
N THR A 203 -10.56 -24.23 -3.86
CA THR A 203 -11.76 -24.93 -3.41
C THR A 203 -11.95 -26.26 -4.15
N ALA A 204 -11.73 -26.30 -5.48
CA ALA A 204 -11.77 -27.54 -6.26
C ALA A 204 -10.68 -28.55 -5.86
N ALA A 205 -9.55 -28.09 -5.34
CA ALA A 205 -8.47 -28.92 -4.80
C ALA A 205 -8.69 -29.31 -3.33
N GLY A 206 -9.81 -28.91 -2.70
CA GLY A 206 -10.09 -29.14 -1.29
C GLY A 206 -9.30 -28.25 -0.31
N ASP A 207 -8.54 -27.27 -0.82
CA ASP A 207 -7.83 -26.28 0.01
C ASP A 207 -8.82 -25.19 0.43
N VAL A 208 -9.50 -25.46 1.54
CA VAL A 208 -10.52 -24.60 2.15
C VAL A 208 -9.97 -23.87 3.39
N PHE A 209 -10.84 -23.20 4.15
CA PHE A 209 -10.38 -22.48 5.33
C PHE A 209 -9.75 -23.42 6.37
N THR A 210 -8.62 -22.99 6.95
CA THR A 210 -7.96 -23.66 8.06
C THR A 210 -7.67 -22.65 9.16
N GLU A 211 -7.92 -23.00 10.42
CA GLU A 211 -7.59 -22.13 11.55
C GLU A 211 -6.09 -21.82 11.61
N PRO A 212 -5.70 -20.58 11.98
CA PRO A 212 -4.31 -20.27 12.28
C PRO A 212 -3.80 -21.10 13.46
N LYS A 213 -2.60 -21.68 13.31
CA LYS A 213 -1.98 -22.52 14.36
C LYS A 213 -1.70 -21.79 15.68
N ASN A 214 -1.70 -20.44 15.70
CA ASN A 214 -1.37 -19.61 16.86
C ASN A 214 -2.56 -18.73 17.30
N ARG A 215 -3.71 -19.33 17.64
CA ARG A 215 -4.83 -18.62 18.30
C ARG A 215 -4.71 -18.67 19.83
N GLN A 216 -3.49 -18.61 20.36
CA GLN A 216 -3.23 -18.40 21.79
C GLN A 216 -2.55 -17.03 21.93
N GLY A 217 -3.25 -16.04 22.50
CA GLY A 217 -2.58 -14.85 23.02
C GLY A 217 -3.00 -13.47 22.51
N ILE A 218 -4.24 -13.26 22.07
CA ILE A 218 -4.84 -11.92 22.07
C ILE A 218 -6.33 -12.06 22.45
N GLU A 219 -6.57 -12.24 23.75
CA GLU A 219 -7.81 -11.84 24.42
C GLU A 219 -7.64 -10.43 24.98
#